data_AF-A0A3D2K099-F1
#
_entry.id   AF-A0A3D2K099-F1
#
_cell.length_a   1.000
_cell.length_b   1.000
_cell.length_c   1.000
_cell.angle_alpha   90.00
_cell.angle_beta   90.00
_cell.angle_gamma   90.00
#
_symmetry.space_group_name_H-M   'P 1'
#
loop_
_entity.id
_entity.type
_entity.pdbx_description
1 polymer ?
#
loop_
_entity_poly.entity_id
_entity_poly.type
_entity_poly.pdbx_seq_one_letter_code
_entity_poly.pdbx_strand_id
1 'polypeptide(L)' 'RNNYNFSSFDRERYVPLTEAHDEGESPSDGAMLHARIGSGNYVYTSYSWFRQLPAGVPGAYRIFANLLSLPAAPQ' A
#
# COMPACT_ATOMS: atom_id res chain seq x y z
N ARG A 1 -2.54 8.33 15.17
CA ARG A 1 -1.35 8.87 14.48
C ARG A 1 -0.70 7.80 13.63
N ASN A 2 -0.90 7.90 12.33
CA ASN A 2 -0.25 7.01 11.39
C ASN A 2 1.25 7.36 11.21
N ASN A 3 2.12 6.67 11.95
CA ASN A 3 3.55 6.98 11.99
C ASN A 3 4.32 6.48 10.75
N TYR A 4 3.69 5.67 9.90
CA TYR A 4 4.36 5.01 8.78
C TYR A 4 3.79 5.43 7.42
N ASN A 5 2.66 6.14 7.36
CA ASN A 5 2.23 6.73 6.10
C ASN A 5 3.22 7.81 5.66
N PHE A 6 3.50 7.87 4.36
CA PHE A 6 4.17 9.03 3.81
C PHE A 6 3.27 10.27 3.93
N SER A 7 3.81 11.35 4.49
CA SER A 7 3.14 12.65 4.53
C SER A 7 3.32 13.45 3.23
N SER A 8 4.36 13.13 2.45
CA SER A 8 4.59 13.67 1.11
C SER A 8 5.34 12.64 0.25
N PHE A 9 5.09 12.68 -1.06
CA PHE A 9 5.73 11.85 -2.07
C PHE A 9 5.55 12.51 -3.45
N ASP A 10 6.36 12.09 -4.42
CA ASP A 10 6.25 12.56 -5.81
C ASP A 10 4.99 11.97 -6.46
N ARG A 11 3.94 12.79 -6.59
CA ARG A 11 2.64 12.38 -7.14
C ARG A 11 2.65 12.11 -8.65
N GLU A 12 3.69 12.54 -9.37
CA GLU A 12 3.82 12.21 -10.79
C GLU A 12 4.40 10.79 -10.97
N ARG A 13 5.18 10.31 -10.00
CA ARG A 13 5.83 8.99 -10.04
C ARG A 13 5.09 7.91 -9.26
N TYR A 14 4.39 8.29 -8.19
CA TYR A 14 3.73 7.35 -7.28
C TYR A 14 2.22 7.51 -7.35
N VAL A 15 1.54 6.40 -7.57
CA VAL A 15 0.08 6.29 -7.55
C VAL A 15 -0.34 5.80 -6.17
N PRO A 16 -1.10 6.59 -5.38
CA PRO A 16 -1.68 6.11 -4.15
C PRO A 16 -2.79 5.09 -4.45
N LEU A 17 -2.74 3.95 -3.77
CA LEU A 17 -3.70 2.86 -3.96
C LEU A 17 -4.79 2.84 -2.90
N THR A 18 -4.54 3.42 -1.73
CA THR A 18 -5.49 3.47 -0.61
C THR A 18 -5.32 4.76 0.18
N GLU A 19 -6.45 5.31 0.64
CA GLU A 19 -6.49 6.28 1.72
C GLU A 19 -6.62 5.55 3.07
N ALA A 20 -5.83 5.91 4.08
CA ALA A 20 -5.96 5.35 5.43
C ALA A 20 -5.57 6.35 6.52
N HIS A 21 -6.49 6.61 7.44
CA HIS A 21 -6.32 7.52 8.57
C HIS A 21 -7.05 6.98 9.81
N ASP A 22 -6.61 7.39 11.01
CA ASP A 22 -7.34 7.09 12.24
C ASP A 22 -8.57 8.02 12.35
N GLU A 23 -9.57 7.64 13.13
CA GLU A 23 -10.77 8.47 13.35
C GLU A 23 -10.40 9.87 13.88
N GLY A 24 -10.92 10.91 13.20
CA GLY A 24 -10.62 12.31 13.53
C GLY A 24 -9.32 12.86 12.94
N GLU A 25 -8.49 12.05 12.28
CA GLU A 25 -7.33 12.52 11.51
C GLU A 25 -7.74 12.91 10.09
N SER A 26 -6.95 13.78 9.45
CA SER A 26 -7.15 14.10 8.04
C SER A 26 -6.86 12.87 7.15
N PRO A 27 -7.55 12.75 6.00
CA PRO A 27 -7.24 11.76 4.96
C PRO A 27 -5.75 11.66 4.64
N SER A 28 -5.26 10.44 4.44
CA SER A 28 -3.85 10.18 4.12
C SER A 28 -3.71 9.11 3.04
N ASP A 29 -3.14 9.51 1.91
CA ASP A 29 -2.90 8.66 0.73
C ASP A 29 -1.57 7.90 0.81
N GLY A 30 -0.77 8.13 1.85
CA GLY A 30 0.59 7.62 1.97
C GLY A 30 0.69 6.18 2.47
N ALA A 31 -0.43 5.48 2.64
CA ALA A 31 -0.47 4.15 3.26
C ALA A 31 -0.06 3.03 2.32
N MET A 32 -0.38 3.15 1.04
CA MET A 32 0.05 2.20 0.01
C MET A 32 0.27 2.94 -1.30
N LEU A 33 1.53 2.95 -1.76
CA LEU A 33 1.94 3.67 -2.96
C LEU A 33 2.52 2.68 -3.97
N HIS A 34 2.11 2.77 -5.22
CA HIS A 34 2.66 2.02 -6.33
C HIS A 34 3.44 2.93 -7.27
N ALA A 35 4.56 2.42 -7.78
CA ALA A 35 5.30 3.06 -8.86
C ALA A 35 5.83 2.00 -9.82
N ARG A 36 5.95 2.38 -11.09
CA ARG A 36 6.72 1.63 -12.08
C ARG A 36 8.16 2.16 -12.05
N ILE A 37 9.11 1.28 -11.71
CA ILE A 37 10.54 1.62 -11.67
C ILE A 37 11.27 0.71 -12.65
N GLY A 38 11.75 1.29 -13.76
CA GLY A 38 12.29 0.53 -14.88
C GLY A 38 11.24 -0.45 -15.42
N SER A 39 11.60 -1.74 -15.51
CA SER A 39 10.68 -2.81 -15.91
C SER A 39 9.90 -3.44 -14.74
N GLY A 40 10.12 -2.97 -13.50
CA GLY A 40 9.54 -3.56 -12.29
C GLY A 40 8.37 -2.77 -11.68
N ASN A 41 7.65 -3.44 -10.77
CA ASN A 41 6.70 -2.81 -9.85
C ASN A 41 7.39 -2.54 -8.52
N TYR A 42 7.22 -1.34 -7.99
CA TYR A 42 7.53 -1.03 -6.60
C TYR A 42 6.24 -0.70 -5.86
N VAL A 43 6.04 -1.33 -4.70
CA VAL A 43 4.92 -1.02 -3.82
C VAL A 43 5.45 -0.76 -2.42
N TYR A 44 5.18 0.43 -1.91
CA TYR A 44 5.32 0.76 -0.50
C TYR A 44 4.00 0.48 0.22
N THR A 45 4.06 -0.02 1.45
CA THR A 45 2.86 -0.15 2.31
C THR A 45 3.23 -0.05 3.78
N SER A 46 2.46 0.74 4.54
CA SER A 46 2.64 0.98 5.97
C SER A 46 1.95 -0.06 6.87
N TYR A 47 1.29 -1.07 6.28
CA TYR A 47 0.52 -2.05 7.04
C TYR A 47 1.41 -2.99 7.84
N SER A 48 0.92 -3.40 9.02
CA SER A 48 1.60 -4.36 9.90
C SER A 48 1.41 -5.81 9.40
N TRP A 49 1.97 -6.13 8.23
CA TRP A 49 1.88 -7.46 7.60
C TRP A 49 2.31 -8.60 8.52
N PHE A 50 3.37 -8.38 9.31
CA PHE A 50 3.88 -9.32 10.30
C PHE A 50 2.88 -9.66 11.42
N ARG A 51 1.82 -8.86 11.61
CA ARG A 51 0.70 -9.18 12.52
C ARG A 51 -0.46 -9.79 11.76
N GLN A 52 -0.80 -9.18 10.62
CA GLN A 52 -2.01 -9.54 9.86
C GLN A 52 -1.90 -10.92 9.20
N LEU A 53 -0.77 -11.25 8.58
CA LEU A 53 -0.59 -12.55 7.92
C LEU A 53 -0.51 -13.70 8.93
N PRO A 54 0.29 -13.65 10.02
CA PRO A 54 0.30 -14.74 11.00
C PRO A 54 -1.02 -14.90 11.76
N ALA A 55 -1.78 -13.82 11.97
CA ALA A 55 -3.11 -13.88 12.57
C ALA A 55 -4.20 -14.46 11.64
N GLY A 56 -3.86 -14.81 10.38
CA GLY A 56 -4.81 -15.44 9.47
C GLY A 56 -5.86 -14.49 8.90
N VAL A 57 -5.63 -13.17 8.92
CA VAL A 57 -6.64 -12.18 8.49
C VAL A 57 -6.92 -12.33 6.99
N PRO A 58 -8.14 -12.74 6.56
CA PRO A 58 -8.39 -13.08 5.15
C PRO A 58 -8.14 -11.92 4.19
N GLY A 59 -8.47 -10.69 4.61
CA GLY A 59 -8.25 -9.49 3.80
C GLY A 59 -6.76 -9.23 3.53
N ALA A 60 -5.88 -9.51 4.48
CA ALA A 60 -4.44 -9.32 4.32
C ALA A 60 -3.86 -10.30 3.29
N TYR A 61 -4.25 -11.58 3.35
CA TYR A 61 -3.84 -12.55 2.34
C TYR A 61 -4.32 -12.18 0.95
N ARG A 62 -5.57 -11.70 0.82
CA ARG A 62 -6.11 -11.26 -0.47
C ARG A 62 -5.32 -10.08 -1.06
N ILE A 63 -5.05 -9.05 -0.26
CA ILE A 63 -4.24 -7.90 -0.74
C ILE A 63 -2.83 -8.38 -1.11
N PHE A 64 -2.20 -9.19 -0.26
CA PHE A 64 -0.85 -9.71 -0.53
C PHE A 64 -0.79 -10.53 -1.82
N ALA A 65 -1.77 -11.41 -2.06
CA ALA A 65 -1.89 -12.15 -3.32
C ALA A 65 -2.03 -11.21 -4.53
N ASN A 66 -2.85 -10.16 -4.43
CA ASN A 66 -2.97 -9.16 -5.48
C ASN A 66 -1.62 -8.48 -5.79
N LEU A 67 -0.85 -8.12 -4.74
CA LEU A 67 0.48 -7.52 -4.89
C LEU A 67 1.45 -8.46 -5.62
N LEU A 68 1.45 -9.76 -5.29
CA LEU A 68 2.27 -10.76 -5.97
C LEU A 68 1.87 -10.94 -7.44
N SER A 69 0.57 -10.81 -7.76
CA SER A 69 0.06 -10.94 -9.13
C SER A 69 0.19 -9.68 -9.99
N LEU A 70 0.66 -8.56 -9.44
CA LEU A 70 0.75 -7.28 -10.17
C LEU A 70 1.41 -7.36 -11.57
N PRO A 71 2.48 -8.14 -11.79
CA PRO A 71 3.06 -8.27 -13.13
C PRO A 71 2.12 -8.85 -14.21
N ALA A 72 1.08 -9.57 -13.79
CA ALA A 72 0.07 -10.15 -14.66
C ALA A 72 -1.23 -9.31 -14.72
N ALA A 73 -1.30 -8.22 -13.96
CA ALA A 73 -2.47 -7.34 -13.98
C ALA A 73 -2.56 -6.62 -15.34
N PRO A 74 -3.78 -6.40 -15.87
CA PRO A 74 -3.98 -5.50 -16.99
C PRO A 74 -3.46 -4.11 -16.66
N GLN A 75 -2.85 -3.44 -17.64
CA GLN A 75 -2.44 -2.04 -17.54
C GLN A 75 -3.65 -1.12 -17.70
#